data_AF-A0A504YYQ2-F1
#
_entry.id   AF-A0A504YYQ2-F1
#
_cell.length_a   1.000
_cell.length_b   1.000
_cell.length_c   1.000
_cell.angle_alpha   90.00
_cell.angle_beta   90.00
_cell.angle_gamma   90.00
#
_symmetry.space_group_name_H-M   'P 1'
#
loop_
_entity.id
_entity.type
_entity.pdbx_description
1 polymer ?
#
loop_
_entity_poly.entity_id
_entity_poly.type
_entity_poly.pdbx_seq_one_letter_code
_entity_poly.pdbx_strand_id
1 'polypeptide(L)'
;MLKFIPSSERSSSVVALGDDALPSHRFSGIVRNADKDEFQISLNLQMSMARVGLLFCISSIFDPLGFIAPWVIPRKRLLQALNKDGRGWDQPVTKSEEHQWRTWRQSMEHLGTIELPRCVLPRDSNAGTRRASSFFDTSKTAYGAVACLFSSQVMSETLFFTAWES
;
A
#
# COMPACT_ATOMS: atom_id res chain seq x y z
N MET A 1 9.89 -4.55 -29.08
CA MET A 1 10.80 -5.13 -28.08
C MET A 1 10.23 -6.37 -27.36
N LEU A 2 9.33 -7.15 -27.99
CA LEU A 2 8.63 -8.31 -27.37
C LEU A 2 8.76 -9.62 -28.19
N LYS A 3 9.66 -9.67 -29.17
CA LYS A 3 9.81 -10.82 -30.09
C LYS A 3 10.95 -11.79 -29.74
N PHE A 4 11.56 -11.68 -28.57
CA PHE A 4 12.77 -12.45 -28.21
C PHE A 4 12.64 -13.38 -27.00
N ILE A 5 11.45 -13.58 -26.45
CA ILE A 5 11.26 -14.52 -25.33
C ILE A 5 11.01 -15.93 -25.89
N PRO A 6 11.88 -16.91 -25.59
CA PRO A 6 11.71 -18.32 -25.99
C PRO A 6 10.40 -18.90 -25.46
N SER A 7 9.77 -19.78 -26.23
CA SER A 7 8.47 -20.39 -25.89
C SER A 7 8.48 -21.15 -24.55
N SER A 8 9.65 -21.64 -24.13
CA SER A 8 9.88 -22.35 -22.87
C SER A 8 9.91 -21.45 -21.63
N GLU A 9 10.14 -20.14 -21.81
CA GLU A 9 10.14 -19.15 -20.72
C GLU A 9 8.80 -18.39 -20.62
N ARG A 10 7.83 -18.74 -21.47
CA ARG A 10 6.47 -18.21 -21.38
C ARG A 10 5.73 -18.94 -20.27
N SER A 11 5.22 -18.19 -19.30
CA SER A 11 4.33 -18.73 -18.26
C SER A 11 3.20 -19.54 -18.90
N SER A 12 2.96 -20.74 -18.38
CA SER A 12 1.95 -21.68 -18.90
C SER A 12 0.51 -21.17 -18.77
N SER A 13 0.30 -20.07 -18.04
CA SER A 13 -0.98 -19.37 -17.95
C SER A 13 -0.97 -18.10 -18.82
N VAL A 14 -0.94 -18.27 -20.14
CA VAL A 14 -1.41 -17.20 -21.04
C VAL A 14 -2.93 -17.21 -20.96
N VAL A 15 -3.49 -16.45 -20.02
CA VAL A 15 -4.93 -16.16 -20.00
C VAL A 15 -5.21 -15.32 -21.24
N ALA A 16 -5.80 -15.95 -22.25
CA ALA A 16 -6.37 -15.26 -23.38
C ALA A 16 -7.44 -14.29 -22.87
N LEU A 17 -7.28 -13.01 -23.20
CA LEU A 17 -8.27 -11.97 -22.92
C LEU A 17 -9.43 -12.11 -23.89
N GLY A 18 -10.31 -13.06 -23.63
CA GLY A 18 -11.62 -13.19 -24.24
C GLY A 18 -12.68 -13.05 -23.16
N ASP A 19 -13.43 -11.95 -23.25
CA ASP A 19 -14.80 -11.64 -22.76
C ASP A 19 -15.37 -12.19 -21.43
N ASP A 20 -14.60 -12.85 -20.57
CA ASP A 20 -15.06 -13.25 -19.25
C ASP A 20 -14.11 -12.68 -18.18
N ALA A 21 -14.68 -11.82 -17.33
CA ALA A 21 -14.13 -11.21 -16.11
C ALA A 21 -12.64 -11.49 -15.84
N LEU A 22 -11.81 -10.48 -16.13
CA LEU A 22 -10.38 -10.48 -15.83
C LEU A 22 -10.09 -11.00 -14.41
N PRO A 23 -9.26 -12.04 -14.25
CA PRO A 23 -8.90 -12.54 -12.94
C PRO A 23 -8.17 -11.42 -12.20
N SER A 24 -8.77 -10.94 -11.11
CA SER A 24 -8.16 -9.97 -10.21
C SER A 24 -6.81 -10.50 -9.73
N HIS A 25 -5.74 -10.06 -10.39
CA HIS A 25 -4.39 -10.44 -10.01
C HIS A 25 -4.08 -9.77 -8.67
N ARG A 26 -4.33 -10.48 -7.57
CA ARG A 26 -4.02 -10.02 -6.20
C ARG A 26 -2.52 -9.96 -6.05
N PHE A 27 -1.96 -8.76 -6.06
CA PHE A 27 -0.60 -8.55 -5.60
C PHE A 27 -0.67 -8.11 -4.15
N SER A 28 -0.45 -9.05 -3.23
CA SER A 28 -0.20 -8.80 -1.80
C SER A 28 -1.13 -7.76 -1.13
N GLY A 29 -2.44 -7.93 -1.28
CA GLY A 29 -3.45 -7.07 -0.65
C GLY A 29 -3.92 -5.87 -1.48
N ILE A 30 -3.34 -5.63 -2.66
CA ILE A 30 -3.85 -4.66 -3.64
C ILE A 30 -4.60 -5.43 -4.74
N VAL A 31 -5.85 -5.03 -4.98
CA VAL A 31 -6.73 -5.57 -6.01
C VAL A 31 -6.83 -4.55 -7.13
N ARG A 32 -6.62 -4.97 -8.37
CA ARG A 32 -6.85 -4.13 -9.54
C ARG A 32 -8.27 -4.35 -10.07
N ASN A 33 -9.02 -3.27 -10.22
CA ASN A 33 -10.22 -3.24 -11.04
C ASN A 33 -9.83 -2.82 -12.45
N ALA A 34 -9.92 -3.74 -13.41
CA ALA A 34 -9.52 -3.48 -14.78
C ALA A 34 -10.53 -2.63 -15.56
N ASP A 35 -11.81 -2.74 -15.22
CA ASP A 35 -12.90 -2.03 -15.91
C ASP A 35 -12.88 -0.54 -15.60
N LYS A 36 -12.63 -0.19 -14.33
CA LYS A 36 -12.52 1.20 -13.86
C LYS A 36 -11.10 1.77 -13.89
N ASP A 37 -10.10 0.93 -14.15
CA ASP A 37 -8.67 1.28 -14.04
C ASP A 37 -8.26 1.84 -12.67
N GLU A 38 -8.72 1.18 -11.61
CA GLU A 38 -8.53 1.58 -10.21
C GLU A 38 -7.82 0.48 -9.41
N PHE A 39 -7.14 0.88 -8.34
CA PHE A 39 -6.68 0.00 -7.28
C PHE A 39 -7.63 0.08 -6.09
N GLN A 40 -7.84 -1.07 -5.47
CA GLN A 40 -8.58 -1.21 -4.22
C GLN A 40 -7.69 -1.95 -3.22
N ILE A 41 -7.72 -1.54 -1.96
CA ILE A 41 -6.95 -2.18 -0.90
C ILE A 41 -7.82 -3.24 -0.22
N SER A 42 -7.38 -4.49 -0.23
CA SER A 42 -8.07 -5.60 0.44
C SER A 42 -7.09 -6.35 1.33
N LEU A 43 -7.09 -6.01 2.62
CA LEU A 43 -6.20 -6.62 3.61
C LEU A 43 -6.98 -7.58 4.50
N ASN A 44 -6.52 -8.83 4.59
CA ASN A 44 -7.00 -9.79 5.60
C ASN A 44 -5.98 -9.87 6.73
N LEU A 45 -6.17 -9.03 7.75
CA LEU A 45 -5.27 -8.97 8.90
C LEU A 45 -5.73 -9.93 10.00
N GLN A 46 -4.99 -11.03 10.15
CA GLN A 46 -5.10 -11.93 11.29
C GLN A 46 -4.27 -11.36 12.43
N MET A 47 -4.94 -10.97 13.52
CA MET A 47 -4.29 -10.31 14.66
C MET A 47 -4.38 -11.19 15.90
N SER A 48 -3.23 -11.41 16.55
CA SER A 48 -3.16 -11.97 17.91
C SER A 48 -2.73 -10.88 18.89
N MET A 49 -3.18 -10.97 20.14
CA MET A 49 -2.81 -10.02 21.19
C MET A 49 -1.45 -10.33 21.85
N ALA A 50 -0.65 -11.22 21.24
CA ALA A 50 0.75 -11.40 21.60
C ALA A 50 1.63 -10.49 20.73
N ARG A 51 2.77 -10.01 21.26
CA ARG A 51 3.66 -9.11 20.50
C ARG A 51 4.11 -9.72 19.17
N VAL A 52 4.45 -11.00 19.18
CA VAL A 52 4.83 -11.74 17.98
C VAL A 52 3.72 -11.73 16.92
N GLY A 53 2.45 -11.87 17.32
CA GLY A 53 1.31 -11.82 16.40
C GLY A 53 1.11 -10.43 15.79
N LEU A 54 1.35 -9.38 16.58
CA LEU A 54 1.30 -8.00 16.07
C LEU A 54 2.43 -7.72 15.07
N LEU A 55 3.65 -8.20 15.35
CA LEU A 55 4.77 -8.14 14.41
C LEU A 55 4.42 -8.82 13.09
N PHE A 56 3.92 -10.06 13.13
CA PHE A 56 3.51 -10.79 11.93
C PHE A 56 2.42 -10.05 11.16
N CYS A 57 1.42 -9.52 11.87
CA CYS A 57 0.32 -8.76 11.28
C CYS A 57 0.81 -7.52 10.52
N ILE A 58 1.74 -6.74 11.08
CA ILE A 58 2.28 -5.55 10.40
C ILE A 58 3.20 -5.94 9.25
N SER A 59 4.00 -6.98 9.45
CA SER A 59 5.00 -7.43 8.46
C SER A 59 4.36 -8.07 7.23
N SER A 60 3.12 -8.57 7.35
CA SER A 60 2.36 -9.11 6.21
C SER A 60 1.79 -8.02 5.30
N ILE A 61 1.80 -6.75 5.73
CA ILE A 61 1.32 -5.63 4.94
C ILE A 61 2.38 -5.25 3.91
N PHE A 62 2.07 -5.48 2.63
CA PHE A 62 2.91 -5.09 1.52
C PHE A 62 2.34 -3.83 0.85
N ASP A 63 3.12 -2.76 0.85
CA ASP A 63 2.74 -1.46 0.29
C ASP A 63 3.87 -0.87 -0.56
N PRO A 64 4.07 -1.37 -1.80
CA PRO A 64 5.19 -0.97 -2.64
C PRO A 64 5.10 0.49 -3.10
N LEU A 65 3.89 1.08 -3.08
CA LEU A 65 3.60 2.43 -3.56
C LEU A 65 3.26 3.39 -2.41
N GLY A 66 3.45 2.97 -1.16
CA GLY A 66 3.22 3.77 0.05
C GLY A 66 1.80 4.31 0.24
N PHE A 67 0.78 3.74 -0.41
CA PHE A 67 -0.60 4.22 -0.35
C PHE A 67 -1.21 4.14 1.05
N ILE A 68 -0.79 3.14 1.83
CA ILE A 68 -1.28 2.90 3.20
C ILE A 68 -0.21 3.21 4.25
N ALA A 69 0.92 3.80 3.85
CA ALA A 69 1.97 4.23 4.74
C ALA A 69 1.47 5.09 5.92
N PRO A 70 0.51 6.03 5.77
CA PRO A 70 -0.04 6.80 6.90
C PRO A 70 -0.66 5.93 7.99
N TRP A 71 -1.18 4.75 7.65
CA TRP A 71 -1.75 3.80 8.60
C TRP A 71 -0.70 2.83 9.16
N VAL A 72 0.29 2.45 8.37
CA VAL A 72 1.29 1.43 8.73
C VAL A 72 2.42 2.02 9.58
N ILE A 73 2.92 3.22 9.26
CA ILE A 73 4.06 3.84 9.94
C ILE A 73 3.81 4.01 11.45
N PRO A 74 2.68 4.59 11.91
CA PRO A 74 2.43 4.73 13.35
C PRO A 74 2.44 3.39 14.10
N ARG A 75 2.01 2.31 13.44
CA ARG A 75 2.02 0.96 14.04
C ARG A 75 3.41 0.36 14.11
N LYS A 76 4.23 0.54 13.06
CA LYS A 76 5.65 0.15 13.09
C LYS A 76 6.37 0.84 14.25
N ARG A 77 6.11 2.13 14.48
CA ARG A 77 6.65 2.86 15.66
C ARG A 77 6.20 2.26 16.99
N LEU A 78 4.90 1.95 17.13
CA LEU A 78 4.39 1.35 18.35
C LEU A 78 5.06 -0.01 18.61
N LEU A 79 5.19 -0.84 17.57
CA LEU A 79 5.90 -2.10 17.65
C LEU A 79 7.36 -1.92 18.09
N GLN A 80 8.06 -0.91 17.56
CA GLN A 80 9.42 -0.59 18.02
C GLN A 80 9.47 -0.16 19.49
N ALA A 81 8.48 0.61 19.96
CA ALA A 81 8.38 0.98 21.37
C ALA A 81 8.19 -0.26 22.24
N LEU A 82 7.31 -1.20 21.84
CA LEU A 82 7.08 -2.46 22.54
C LEU A 82 8.37 -3.29 22.68
N ASN A 83 9.24 -3.26 21.68
CA ASN A 83 10.51 -3.98 21.71
C ASN A 83 11.53 -3.32 22.64
N LYS A 84 11.51 -1.99 22.75
CA LYS A 84 12.39 -1.23 23.66
C LYS A 84 12.04 -1.42 25.13
N ASP A 85 10.80 -1.81 25.44
CA ASP A 85 10.37 -2.08 26.81
C ASP A 85 10.99 -3.36 27.43
N GLY A 86 11.81 -4.11 26.70
CA GLY A 86 12.53 -5.29 27.21
C GLY A 86 11.64 -6.48 27.56
N ARG A 87 10.36 -6.44 27.18
CA ARG A 87 9.38 -7.50 27.47
C ARG A 87 9.45 -8.58 26.38
N GLY A 88 9.31 -9.85 26.75
CA GLY A 88 9.38 -10.98 25.82
C GLY A 88 8.33 -10.92 24.69
N TRP A 89 8.63 -11.57 23.56
CA TRP A 89 7.80 -11.59 22.35
C TRP A 89 6.50 -12.39 22.47
N ASP A 90 6.47 -13.38 23.37
CA ASP A 90 5.29 -14.22 23.63
C ASP A 90 4.36 -13.64 24.70
N GLN A 91 4.77 -12.53 25.33
CA GLN A 91 3.97 -11.89 26.36
C GLN A 91 2.78 -11.15 25.73
N PRO A 92 1.62 -11.14 26.41
CA PRO A 92 0.47 -10.37 25.96
C PRO A 92 0.78 -8.87 26.00
N VAL A 93 0.12 -8.13 25.10
CA VAL A 93 0.13 -6.67 25.17
C VAL A 93 -0.68 -6.16 26.35
N THR A 94 -0.39 -4.96 26.82
CA THR A 94 -1.19 -4.32 27.87
C THR A 94 -2.58 -3.95 27.35
N LYS A 95 -3.55 -3.73 28.24
CA LYS A 95 -4.91 -3.30 27.84
C LYS A 95 -4.89 -1.99 27.04
N SER A 96 -3.96 -1.08 27.34
CA SER A 96 -3.80 0.18 26.60
C SER A 96 -3.30 -0.07 25.18
N GLU A 97 -2.28 -0.93 25.03
CA GLU A 97 -1.74 -1.33 23.73
C GLU A 97 -2.82 -2.06 22.90
N GLU A 98 -3.51 -3.02 23.51
CA GLU A 98 -4.62 -3.75 22.88
C GLU A 98 -5.69 -2.80 22.33
N HIS A 99 -6.10 -1.80 23.11
CA HIS A 99 -7.07 -0.81 22.66
C HIS A 99 -6.55 -0.05 21.43
N GLN A 100 -5.30 0.40 21.44
CA GLN A 100 -4.69 1.08 20.28
C GLN A 100 -4.64 0.19 19.04
N TRP A 101 -4.36 -1.11 19.19
CA TRP A 101 -4.33 -2.07 18.08
C TRP A 101 -5.72 -2.35 17.51
N ARG A 102 -6.73 -2.49 18.37
CA ARG A 102 -8.12 -2.67 17.93
C ARG A 102 -8.63 -1.44 17.17
N THR A 103 -8.39 -0.25 17.69
CA THR A 103 -8.80 1.01 17.03
C THR A 103 -8.11 1.17 15.68
N TRP A 104 -6.82 0.85 15.59
CA TRP A 104 -6.12 0.84 14.31
C TRP A 104 -6.69 -0.20 13.33
N ARG A 105 -6.98 -1.43 13.79
CA ARG A 105 -7.56 -2.46 12.92
C ARG A 105 -8.89 -1.99 12.34
N GLN A 106 -9.76 -1.37 13.15
CA GLN A 106 -11.02 -0.81 12.70
C GLN A 106 -10.83 0.29 11.65
N SER A 107 -9.80 1.14 11.79
CA SER A 107 -9.52 2.15 10.76
C SER A 107 -9.02 1.54 9.45
N MET A 108 -8.38 0.37 9.50
CA MET A 108 -7.95 -0.38 8.31
C MET A 108 -9.10 -1.04 7.56
N GLU A 109 -10.20 -1.42 8.23
CA GLU A 109 -11.37 -2.02 7.57
C GLU A 109 -11.99 -1.07 6.53
N HIS A 110 -11.90 0.24 6.76
CA HIS A 110 -12.38 1.27 5.85
C HIS A 110 -11.48 1.47 4.63
N LEU A 111 -10.24 0.95 4.61
CA LEU A 111 -9.38 1.04 3.42
C LEU A 111 -9.95 0.25 2.24
N GLY A 112 -10.78 -0.76 2.53
CA GLY A 112 -11.52 -1.54 1.54
C GLY A 112 -12.42 -0.70 0.63
N THR A 113 -12.86 0.46 1.08
CA THR A 113 -13.76 1.33 0.31
C THR A 113 -13.03 2.39 -0.49
N ILE A 114 -11.69 2.48 -0.36
CA ILE A 114 -10.91 3.49 -1.08
C ILE A 114 -10.61 2.95 -2.48
N GLU A 115 -11.14 3.64 -3.48
CA GLU A 115 -10.80 3.46 -4.89
C GLU A 115 -9.68 4.46 -5.25
N LEU A 116 -8.53 3.95 -5.68
CA LEU A 116 -7.38 4.75 -6.07
C LEU A 116 -7.23 4.71 -7.60
N PRO A 117 -7.41 5.84 -8.32
CA PRO A 117 -7.24 5.85 -9.77
C PRO A 117 -5.80 5.52 -10.12
N ARG A 118 -5.59 4.53 -10.99
CA ARG A 118 -4.24 4.16 -11.44
C ARG A 118 -3.62 5.23 -12.32
N CYS A 119 -4.45 5.93 -13.09
CA CYS A 119 -4.03 6.98 -14.01
C CYS A 119 -4.30 8.36 -13.39
N VAL A 120 -3.24 9.02 -12.94
CA VAL A 120 -3.30 10.39 -12.38
C VAL A 120 -3.72 11.42 -13.45
N LEU A 121 -3.41 11.15 -14.73
CA LEU A 121 -3.78 12.00 -15.86
C LEU A 121 -4.25 11.14 -17.04
N PRO A 122 -5.57 11.02 -17.28
CA PRO A 122 -6.11 10.26 -18.41
C PRO A 122 -5.56 10.76 -19.76
N ARG A 123 -5.39 9.84 -20.71
CA ARG A 123 -4.80 10.10 -22.03
C ARG A 123 -5.56 11.19 -22.81
N ASP A 124 -6.88 11.26 -22.62
CA ASP A 124 -7.78 12.18 -23.33
C ASP A 124 -7.91 13.55 -22.65
N SER A 125 -7.12 13.79 -21.60
CA SER A 125 -7.01 15.14 -21.05
C SER A 125 -6.34 16.06 -22.09
N ASN A 126 -7.08 17.07 -22.57
CA ASN A 126 -6.58 18.25 -23.29
C ASN A 126 -5.70 19.14 -22.37
N ALA A 127 -4.90 18.50 -21.53
CA ALA A 127 -3.97 19.09 -20.62
C ALA A 127 -2.88 19.78 -21.45
N GLY A 128 -2.78 21.10 -21.34
CA GLY A 128 -1.68 21.89 -21.90
C GLY A 128 -0.33 21.50 -21.29
N THR A 129 0.48 22.49 -20.90
CA THR A 129 1.82 22.20 -20.33
C THR A 129 1.70 21.39 -19.04
N ARG A 130 2.25 20.18 -19.05
CA ARG A 130 2.35 19.30 -17.88
C ARG A 130 3.61 19.60 -17.10
N ARG A 131 3.52 19.70 -15.78
CA ARG A 131 4.67 19.81 -14.89
C ARG A 131 4.64 18.71 -13.85
N ALA A 132 5.80 18.18 -13.52
CA ALA A 132 5.97 17.26 -12.42
C ALA A 132 6.85 17.94 -11.37
N SER A 133 6.47 17.85 -10.11
CA SER A 133 7.32 18.25 -8.98
C SER A 133 7.41 17.10 -8.00
N SER A 134 8.59 16.91 -7.43
CA SER A 134 8.79 15.95 -6.35
C SER A 134 9.06 16.71 -5.06
N PHE A 135 8.40 16.32 -3.98
CA PHE A 135 8.61 16.84 -2.65
C PHE A 135 9.17 15.71 -1.78
N PHE A 136 10.06 16.05 -0.86
CA PHE A 136 10.65 15.12 0.07
C PHE A 136 10.47 15.70 1.46
N ASP A 137 9.98 14.89 2.38
CA ASP A 137 9.93 15.23 3.80
C ASP A 137 10.66 14.16 4.58
N THR A 138 11.46 14.60 5.54
CA THR A 138 12.32 13.75 6.35
C THR A 138 12.09 14.10 7.80
N SER A 139 11.53 13.16 8.55
CA SER A 139 11.38 13.30 9.99
C SER A 139 12.32 12.35 10.71
N LYS A 140 12.49 12.54 12.03
CA LYS A 140 13.20 11.56 12.89
C LYS A 140 12.54 10.18 12.93
N THR A 141 11.36 10.06 12.33
CA THR A 141 10.50 8.88 12.43
C THR A 141 10.36 8.15 11.10
N ALA A 142 10.32 8.87 9.98
CA ALA A 142 10.13 8.30 8.65
C ALA A 142 10.54 9.31 7.60
N TYR A 143 10.89 8.79 6.42
CA TYR A 143 11.17 9.55 5.21
C TYR A 143 10.02 9.34 4.23
N GLY A 144 9.50 10.43 3.66
CA GLY A 144 8.44 10.43 2.67
C GLY A 144 8.88 11.18 1.43
N ALA A 145 8.55 10.67 0.25
CA ALA A 145 8.63 11.42 -0.99
C ALA A 145 7.26 11.43 -1.66
N VAL A 146 6.89 12.55 -2.28
CA VAL A 146 5.67 12.63 -3.09
C VAL A 146 5.94 13.21 -4.47
N ALA A 147 5.41 12.55 -5.50
CA ALA A 147 5.42 13.06 -6.86
C ALA A 147 4.03 13.66 -7.18
N CYS A 148 4.01 14.93 -7.59
CA CYS A 148 2.79 15.62 -7.97
C CYS A 148 2.84 15.97 -9.46
N LEU A 149 1.71 15.77 -10.15
CA LEU A 149 1.55 16.12 -11.56
C LEU A 149 0.56 17.27 -11.70
N PHE A 150 1.01 18.35 -12.32
CA PHE A 150 0.23 19.56 -12.53
C PHE A 150 -0.11 19.72 -14.01
N SER A 151 -1.38 20.00 -14.30
CA SER A 151 -1.86 20.45 -15.59
C SER A 151 -2.50 21.83 -15.44
N SER A 152 -2.45 22.67 -16.48
CA SER A 152 -3.00 24.04 -16.47
C SER A 152 -4.51 24.14 -16.20
N GLN A 153 -5.22 23.02 -16.11
CA GLN A 153 -6.66 22.96 -15.81
C GLN A 153 -7.04 22.06 -14.62
N VAL A 154 -6.12 21.25 -14.06
CA VAL A 154 -6.40 20.33 -12.94
C VAL A 154 -5.14 20.11 -12.09
N MET A 155 -5.23 20.30 -10.77
CA MET A 155 -4.27 19.77 -9.80
C MET A 155 -4.63 18.32 -9.50
N SER A 156 -3.71 17.38 -9.77
CA SER A 156 -3.84 16.00 -9.34
C SER A 156 -2.59 15.61 -8.55
N GLU A 157 -2.75 15.39 -7.24
CA GLU A 157 -1.69 15.01 -6.33
C GLU A 157 -1.72 13.51 -6.13
N THR A 158 -0.72 12.74 -6.54
CA THR A 158 -0.55 11.35 -6.06
C THR A 158 0.86 10.79 -6.34
N LEU A 159 1.61 10.50 -5.27
CA LEU A 159 2.18 9.18 -4.93
C LEU A 159 3.07 9.29 -3.69
N PHE A 160 2.93 8.45 -2.66
CA PHE A 160 3.80 8.48 -1.47
C PHE A 160 4.85 7.38 -1.55
N PHE A 161 6.14 7.68 -1.54
CA PHE A 161 7.16 6.67 -1.25
C PHE A 161 7.59 6.84 0.20
N THR A 162 7.36 5.83 1.03
CA THR A 162 7.91 5.83 2.40
C THR A 162 8.97 4.76 2.52
N ALA A 163 10.22 5.19 2.69
CA ALA A 163 11.31 4.32 3.09
C ALA A 163 11.48 4.40 4.62
N TRP A 164 11.63 3.25 5.25
CA TRP A 164 11.81 3.11 6.70
C TRP A 164 13.24 2.64 6.98
N GLU A 165 13.98 3.36 7.82
CA GLU A 165 15.23 2.86 8.41
C GLU A 165 14.95 2.32 9.83
N SER A 166 15.44 1.10 10.09
CA SER A 166 15.35 0.35 11.34
C SER A 166 16.17 0.99 12.46
#